data_AF-A0A7C6LMJ1-F1
#
_entry.id   AF-A0A7C6LMJ1-F1
#
_cell.length_a   1.000
_cell.length_b   1.000
_cell.length_c   1.000
_cell.angle_alpha   90.00
_cell.angle_beta   90.00
_cell.angle_gamma   90.00
#
_symmetry.space_group_name_H-M   'P 1'
#
loop_
_entity.id
_entity.type
_entity.pdbx_description
1 polymer ?
#
loop_
_entity_poly.entity_id
_entity_poly.type
_entity_poly.pdbx_seq_one_letter_code
_entity_poly.pdbx_strand_id
1 'polypeptide(L)'
;VSAGLIGPAMVIVISLTAVATFIVPPLIDVGTILRFVLLFGAGMLGLFGLTIILLEVLIHLASLKSFGVPYLSPLASPDTAKLKDVNIRAPLWSMPHTDTFRQNRRRGNKQ
;
A
#
# COMPACT_ATOMS: atom_id res chain seq x y z
N VAL A 1 5.18 -35.67 -22.31
CA VAL A 1 5.01 -35.40 -20.86
C VAL A 1 3.82 -34.46 -20.66
N SER A 2 2.62 -35.02 -20.55
CA SER A 2 1.38 -34.29 -20.27
C SER A 2 0.99 -34.55 -18.83
N ALA A 3 1.67 -33.91 -17.88
CA ALA A 3 1.14 -33.81 -16.53
C ALA A 3 0.10 -32.69 -16.56
N GLY A 4 -1.18 -33.03 -16.75
CA GLY A 4 -2.33 -32.12 -16.72
C GLY A 4 -2.61 -31.51 -15.35
N LEU A 5 -1.58 -31.37 -14.51
CA LEU A 5 -1.67 -30.85 -13.14
C LEU A 5 -1.84 -29.33 -13.11
N ILE A 6 -1.44 -28.64 -14.19
CA ILE A 6 -1.43 -27.18 -14.29
C ILE A 6 -1.92 -26.76 -15.68
N GLY A 7 -3.00 -25.97 -15.72
CA GLY A 7 -3.59 -25.47 -16.96
C GLY A 7 -2.83 -24.27 -17.56
N PRO A 8 -3.05 -23.94 -18.85
CA PRO A 8 -2.35 -22.85 -19.53
C PRO A 8 -2.49 -21.49 -18.81
N ALA A 9 -3.68 -21.19 -18.28
CA ALA A 9 -3.93 -19.96 -17.53
C ALA A 9 -3.07 -19.85 -16.25
N MET A 10 -2.85 -20.96 -15.54
CA MET A 10 -2.04 -20.97 -14.32
C MET A 10 -0.56 -20.68 -14.61
N VAL A 11 -0.05 -21.19 -15.74
CA VAL A 11 1.33 -20.93 -16.19
C VAL A 11 1.55 -19.43 -16.46
N ILE A 12 0.56 -18.76 -17.07
CA ILE A 12 0.61 -17.32 -17.33
C ILE A 12 0.67 -16.52 -16.03
N VAL A 13 -0.12 -16.90 -15.02
CA VAL A 13 -0.13 -16.19 -13.72
C VAL A 13 1.19 -16.34 -12.97
N ILE A 14 1.79 -17.54 -12.96
CA ILE A 14 3.06 -17.80 -12.28
C ILE A 14 4.22 -17.04 -12.95
N SER A 15 4.28 -17.04 -14.28
CA SER A 15 5.36 -16.35 -15.00
C SER A 15 5.30 -14.82 -14.80
N LEU A 16 4.11 -14.22 -14.82
CA LEU A 16 3.93 -12.79 -14.52
C LEU A 16 4.35 -12.46 -13.09
N THR A 17 4.00 -13.30 -12.12
CA THR A 17 4.38 -13.12 -10.72
C THR A 17 5.91 -13.19 -10.54
N ALA A 18 6.57 -14.11 -11.25
CA ALA A 18 8.02 -14.25 -11.23
C ALA A 18 8.71 -13.00 -11.81
N VAL A 19 8.26 -12.51 -12.97
CA VAL A 19 8.83 -11.31 -13.60
C VAL A 19 8.62 -10.06 -12.73
N ALA A 20 7.42 -9.88 -12.17
CA ALA A 20 7.09 -8.74 -11.32
C ALA A 20 7.99 -8.63 -10.07
N THR A 21 8.47 -9.77 -9.56
CA THR A 21 9.34 -9.81 -8.38
C THR A 21 10.69 -9.13 -8.63
N PHE A 22 11.15 -9.02 -9.89
CA PHE A 22 12.39 -8.30 -10.23
C PHE A 22 12.26 -6.76 -10.18
N ILE A 23 11.03 -6.22 -10.22
CA ILE A 23 10.79 -4.76 -10.19
C ILE A 23 10.68 -4.25 -8.75
N VAL A 24 10.27 -5.11 -7.81
CA VAL A 24 10.06 -4.75 -6.42
C VAL A 24 11.43 -4.58 -5.73
N PRO A 25 11.69 -3.44 -5.03
CA PRO A 25 12.91 -3.25 -4.24
C PRO A 25 13.08 -4.37 -3.21
N PRO A 26 14.30 -4.64 -2.69
CA PRO A 26 14.56 -5.77 -1.79
C PRO A 26 13.97 -5.56 -0.38
N LEU A 27 12.64 -5.56 -0.28
CA LEU A 27 11.85 -5.76 0.95
C LEU A 27 11.41 -7.24 1.02
N ILE A 28 12.27 -8.14 0.51
CA ILE A 28 11.93 -9.54 0.21
C ILE A 28 11.48 -10.26 1.49
N ASP A 29 12.11 -9.98 2.62
CA ASP A 29 11.82 -10.61 3.90
C ASP A 29 10.44 -10.21 4.43
N VAL A 30 10.13 -8.91 4.45
CA VAL A 30 8.84 -8.40 4.94
C VAL A 30 7.69 -8.85 4.04
N GLY A 31 7.89 -8.80 2.72
CA GLY A 31 6.87 -9.25 1.76
C GLY A 31 6.58 -10.74 1.85
N THR A 32 7.59 -11.56 2.13
CA THR A 32 7.43 -13.01 2.31
C THR A 32 6.66 -13.33 3.58
N ILE A 33 7.00 -12.70 4.71
CA ILE A 33 6.28 -12.88 5.98
C ILE A 33 4.80 -12.48 5.82
N LEU A 34 4.53 -11.34 5.17
CA LEU A 34 3.17 -10.86 4.95
C LEU A 34 2.34 -11.86 4.11
N ARG A 35 2.94 -12.49 3.09
CA ARG A 35 2.28 -13.53 2.28
C ARG A 35 1.90 -14.75 3.12
N PHE A 36 2.76 -15.19 4.03
CA PHE A 36 2.42 -16.32 4.91
C PHE A 36 1.26 -15.99 5.84
N VAL A 37 1.23 -14.78 6.41
CA VAL A 37 0.12 -14.33 7.27
C VAL A 37 -1.20 -14.29 6.49
N LEU A 38 -1.20 -13.69 5.30
CA LEU A 38 -2.37 -13.63 4.43
C LEU A 38 -2.83 -15.02 3.99
N LEU A 39 -1.89 -15.90 3.59
CA LEU A 39 -2.18 -17.26 3.15
C LEU A 39 -2.77 -18.10 4.28
N PHE A 40 -2.23 -17.97 5.49
CA PHE A 40 -2.70 -18.71 6.67
C PHE A 40 -4.14 -18.28 7.04
N GLY A 41 -4.40 -16.98 7.10
CA GLY A 41 -5.75 -16.49 7.38
C GLY A 41 -6.76 -16.83 6.27
N ALA A 42 -6.35 -16.73 5.02
CA ALA A 42 -7.17 -17.15 3.88
C ALA A 42 -7.41 -18.67 3.87
N GLY A 43 -6.44 -19.47 4.30
CA GLY A 43 -6.56 -20.93 4.37
C GLY A 43 -7.49 -21.41 5.49
N MET A 44 -7.49 -20.75 6.65
CA MET A 44 -8.35 -21.14 7.78
C MET A 44 -9.78 -20.64 7.66
N LEU A 45 -9.96 -19.36 7.29
CA LEU A 45 -11.25 -18.66 7.31
C LEU A 45 -11.78 -18.33 5.89
N GLY A 46 -11.05 -18.72 4.84
CA GLY A 46 -11.41 -18.40 3.46
C GLY A 46 -11.28 -16.91 3.14
N LEU A 47 -12.17 -16.42 2.28
CA LEU A 47 -12.21 -15.00 1.88
C LEU A 47 -12.39 -14.05 3.08
N PHE A 48 -13.07 -14.50 4.13
CA PHE A 48 -13.30 -13.71 5.34
C PHE A 48 -12.00 -13.45 6.13
N GLY A 49 -11.10 -14.43 6.20
CA GLY A 49 -9.79 -14.23 6.82
C GLY A 49 -8.90 -13.29 6.00
N LEU A 50 -8.98 -13.40 4.67
CA LEU A 50 -8.24 -12.51 3.77
C LEU A 50 -8.67 -11.05 3.96
N THR A 51 -9.97 -10.76 4.04
CA THR A 51 -10.46 -9.37 4.19
C THR A 51 -10.09 -8.77 5.54
N ILE A 52 -10.17 -9.54 6.63
CA ILE A 52 -9.78 -9.06 7.96
C ILE A 52 -8.29 -8.72 8.02
N ILE A 53 -7.42 -9.64 7.58
CA ILE A 53 -5.97 -9.41 7.61
C ILE A 53 -5.60 -8.25 6.68
N LEU A 54 -6.25 -8.14 5.52
CA LEU A 54 -6.05 -7.02 4.61
C LEU A 54 -6.40 -5.69 5.27
N LEU A 55 -7.54 -5.62 5.99
CA LEU A 55 -7.95 -4.43 6.74
C LEU A 55 -6.96 -4.08 7.85
N GLU A 56 -6.48 -5.07 8.60
CA GLU A 56 -5.50 -4.87 9.67
C GLU A 56 -4.20 -4.25 9.12
N VAL A 57 -3.71 -4.77 7.99
CA VAL A 57 -2.54 -4.23 7.29
C VAL A 57 -2.77 -2.78 6.86
N LEU A 58 -3.94 -2.47 6.28
CA LEU A 58 -4.27 -1.10 5.87
C LEU A 58 -4.28 -0.12 7.06
N ILE A 59 -4.87 -0.53 8.19
CA ILE A 59 -4.90 0.27 9.42
C ILE A 59 -3.48 0.47 9.95
N HIS A 60 -2.65 -0.58 9.96
CA HIS A 60 -1.26 -0.50 10.38
C HIS A 60 -0.47 0.51 9.52
N LEU A 61 -0.63 0.47 8.20
CA LEU A 61 -0.02 1.43 7.28
C LEU A 61 -0.53 2.86 7.51
N ALA A 62 -1.81 3.05 7.82
CA ALA A 62 -2.38 4.36 8.11
C ALA A 62 -1.82 4.98 9.40
N SER A 63 -1.48 4.15 10.39
CA SER A 63 -0.92 4.57 11.68
C SER A 63 0.57 4.94 11.58
N LEU A 64 1.32 4.29 10.68
CA LEU A 64 2.72 4.58 10.45
C LEU A 64 2.90 6.02 9.96
N LYS A 65 3.74 6.79 10.66
CA LYS A 65 4.16 8.14 10.27
C LYS A 65 5.57 8.08 9.70
N SER A 66 5.74 8.53 8.46
CA SER A 66 7.06 8.75 7.83
C SER A 66 7.41 10.23 7.93
N PHE A 67 8.51 10.59 8.59
CA PHE A 67 8.95 11.98 8.80
C PHE A 67 7.84 12.95 9.27
N GLY A 68 6.93 12.46 10.12
CA GLY A 68 5.83 13.25 10.68
C GLY A 68 4.56 13.33 9.83
N VAL A 69 4.53 12.73 8.62
CA VAL A 69 3.32 12.60 7.79
C VAL A 69 2.85 11.14 7.74
N PRO A 70 1.53 10.85 7.75
CA PRO A 70 1.04 9.48 7.60
C PRO A 70 1.55 8.83 6.31
N TYR A 71 1.91 7.55 6.36
CA TYR A 71 2.44 6.81 5.21
C TYR A 71 1.46 6.77 4.03
N LEU A 72 0.15 6.81 4.31
CA LEU A 72 -0.91 6.88 3.31
C LEU A 72 -1.32 8.32 2.92
N SER A 73 -0.54 9.35 3.25
CA SER A 73 -0.82 10.71 2.76
C SER A 73 -0.53 10.81 1.24
N PRO A 74 -1.43 11.37 0.40
CA PRO A 74 -2.61 12.21 0.69
C PRO A 74 -3.94 11.47 0.82
N LEU A 75 -4.00 10.17 0.54
CA LEU A 75 -5.23 9.35 0.63
C LEU A 75 -5.85 9.38 2.04
N ALA A 76 -5.01 9.52 3.06
CA ALA A 76 -5.43 9.67 4.47
C ALA A 76 -5.72 11.13 4.88
N SER A 77 -5.48 12.12 4.01
CA SER A 77 -5.72 13.53 4.32
C SER A 77 -7.16 13.92 3.94
N PRO A 78 -7.99 14.47 4.85
CA PRO A 78 -9.37 14.89 4.57
C PRO A 78 -9.48 16.13 3.67
N ASP A 79 -8.35 16.66 3.19
CA ASP A 79 -8.28 17.83 2.32
C ASP A 79 -8.44 17.41 0.86
N THR A 80 -9.63 17.65 0.30
CA THR A 80 -9.99 17.28 -1.07
C THR A 80 -9.12 17.94 -2.12
N ALA A 81 -8.49 19.08 -1.82
CA ALA A 81 -7.54 19.74 -2.71
C ALA A 81 -6.27 18.91 -2.90
N LYS A 82 -5.79 18.22 -1.86
CA LYS A 82 -4.59 17.37 -1.91
C LYS A 82 -4.84 16.01 -2.56
N LEU A 83 -6.11 15.58 -2.63
CA LEU A 83 -6.50 14.37 -3.37
C LEU A 83 -6.40 14.58 -4.88
N LYS A 84 -6.59 15.82 -5.37
CA LYS A 84 -6.45 16.15 -6.79
C LYS A 84 -5.02 15.96 -7.30
N ASP A 85 -4.03 16.24 -6.45
CA ASP A 85 -2.60 16.04 -6.74
C ASP A 85 -2.20 14.56 -6.84
N VAL A 86 -3.03 13.62 -6.33
CA VAL A 86 -2.81 12.16 -6.45
C VAL A 86 -3.19 11.65 -7.84
N ASN A 87 -4.35 12.09 -8.35
CA ASN A 87 -4.88 11.61 -9.63
C ASN A 87 -4.24 12.31 -10.83
N ILE A 88 -3.93 13.61 -10.71
CA ILE A 88 -3.28 14.39 -11.76
C ILE A 88 -2.19 15.24 -11.11
N ARG A 89 -0.93 14.85 -11.34
CA ARG A 89 0.22 15.59 -10.81
C ARG A 89 0.35 16.94 -11.52
N ALA A 90 0.11 18.02 -10.80
CA ALA A 90 0.35 19.37 -11.31
C ALA A 90 1.86 19.58 -11.64
N PRO A 91 2.20 20.45 -12.59
CA PRO A 91 3.61 20.78 -12.87
C PRO A 91 4.25 21.43 -11.63
N LEU A 92 5.52 21.09 -11.37
CA LEU A 92 6.29 21.51 -10.18
C LEU A 92 6.31 23.03 -9.95
N TRP A 93 6.10 23.82 -11.01
CA TRP A 93 6.22 25.28 -11.00
C TRP A 93 4.93 25.97 -10.55
N SER A 94 3.78 25.26 -10.61
CA SER A 94 2.49 25.78 -10.15
C SER A 94 2.11 25.24 -8.77
N MET A 95 2.99 24.47 -8.11
CA MET A 95 2.74 23.95 -6.78
C MET A 95 2.96 25.06 -5.75
N PRO A 96 1.93 25.49 -4.99
CA PRO A 96 2.16 26.38 -3.87
C PRO A 96 3.07 25.66 -2.87
N HIS A 97 4.16 26.31 -2.43
CA HIS A 97 5.03 25.82 -1.35
C HIS A 97 4.21 25.69 -0.07
N THR A 98 3.53 24.56 0.06
CA THR A 98 2.69 24.25 1.19
C THR A 98 3.61 23.64 2.23
N ASP A 99 4.14 24.50 3.10
CA ASP A 99 4.88 24.11 4.29
C ASP A 99 3.94 23.35 5.25
N THR A 100 3.73 22.06 5.00
CA THR A 100 2.95 21.14 5.84
C THR A 100 3.43 21.18 7.30
N PHE A 101 4.71 21.50 7.53
CA PHE A 101 5.32 21.69 8.84
C PHE A 101 4.80 22.93 9.60
N ARG A 102 4.47 24.04 8.92
CA ARG A 102 3.96 25.27 9.57
C ARG A 102 2.51 25.14 10.02
N GLN A 103 1.68 24.43 9.28
CA GLN A 103 0.27 24.27 9.61
C GLN A 103 0.06 23.41 10.86
N ASN A 104 0.89 22.37 11.05
CA ASN A 104 0.81 21.51 12.23
C ASN A 104 1.24 22.25 13.52
N ARG A 105 2.26 23.13 13.44
CA ARG A 105 2.71 23.97 14.56
C ARG A 105 1.67 24.99 15.02
N ARG A 106 0.80 25.49 14.13
CA ARG A 106 -0.29 26.41 14.49
C ARG A 106 -1.48 25.73 15.16
N ARG A 107 -1.70 24.42 14.93
CA ARG A 107 -2.77 23.65 15.59
C ARG A 107 -2.40 23.24 17.01
N GLY A 108 -1.12 22.94 17.28
CA GLY A 108 -0.63 22.66 18.63
C GLY A 108 -0.59 23.86 19.58
N ASN A 109 -0.66 25.10 19.05
CA ASN A 109 -0.64 26.34 19.85
C ASN A 109 -2.05 26.91 20.13
N LYS A 110 -3.11 26.14 19.84
CA LYS A 110 -4.50 26.49 20.10
C LYS A 110 -5.16 25.57 21.14
N GLN A 111 -4.36 24.76 21.84
CA GLN A 111 -4.76 24.03 23.04
C GLN A 111 -4.15 24.69 24.26
#